data_AF-A0AAW9RYN5-F1
#
_entry.id   AF-A0AAW9RYN5-F1
#
_cell.length_a   1.000
_cell.length_b   1.000
_cell.length_c   1.000
_cell.angle_alpha   90.00
_cell.angle_beta   90.00
_cell.angle_gamma   90.00
#
_symmetry.space_group_name_H-M   'P 1'
#
loop_
_entity.id
_entity.type
_entity.pdbx_description
1 polymer ?
#
loop_
_entity_poly.entity_id
_entity_poly.type
_entity_poly.pdbx_seq_one_letter_code
_entity_poly.pdbx_strand_id
1 'polypeptide(L)'
;MLNRIKTLGPKFYITLLISGLGLFNFSYYVLKNLQIYSSREQRNPHVSQDFIRQNIPAGSFVVGEPMYYYAVTQAGSQFQFMDWYADLEVREQRQRELFDYDYLIITDHMLSRNKRVIHYYLQHAKLEEIARLELPQSAFNKKISTFSLLGIPILSNTERYGYSCTLYKRIK
;
A
#
# COMPACT_ATOMS: atom_id res chain seq x y z
N MET A 1 47.12 23.99 -3.30
CA MET A 1 46.15 23.41 -2.34
C MET A 1 45.88 21.91 -2.54
N LEU A 2 46.07 21.34 -3.74
CA LEU A 2 45.86 19.90 -4.02
C LEU A 2 46.93 18.93 -3.46
N ASN A 3 48.10 19.41 -3.05
CA ASN A 3 49.18 18.55 -2.51
C ASN A 3 49.00 18.14 -1.03
N ARG A 4 48.04 18.72 -0.28
CA ARG A 4 47.80 18.35 1.13
C ARG A 4 46.86 17.14 1.32
N ILE A 5 46.18 16.68 0.27
CA ILE A 5 45.25 15.54 0.36
C ILE A 5 46.00 14.20 0.29
N LYS A 6 47.20 14.18 -0.31
CA LYS A 6 48.00 12.95 -0.48
C LYS A 6 48.65 12.40 0.81
N THR A 7 48.56 13.11 1.93
CA THR A 7 49.17 12.71 3.22
C THR A 7 48.15 12.29 4.28
N LEU A 8 46.88 12.08 3.90
CA LEU A 8 45.89 11.54 4.82
C LEU A 8 46.08 10.03 4.92
N GLY A 9 46.39 9.52 6.11
CA GLY A 9 46.56 8.09 6.35
C GLY A 9 45.25 7.32 6.17
N PRO A 10 45.30 5.99 5.96
CA PRO A 10 44.11 5.15 5.72
C PRO A 10 43.06 5.27 6.83
N LYS A 11 43.48 5.54 8.07
CA LYS A 11 42.58 5.80 9.21
C LYS A 11 41.63 6.97 8.97
N PHE A 12 42.07 8.04 8.31
CA PHE A 12 41.22 9.20 8.03
C PHE A 12 40.08 8.83 7.07
N TYR A 13 40.39 8.10 6.00
CA TYR A 13 39.38 7.66 5.03
C TYR A 13 38.38 6.67 5.64
N ILE A 14 38.86 5.76 6.50
CA ILE A 14 37.99 4.84 7.24
C ILE A 14 37.05 5.62 8.16
N THR A 15 37.56 6.59 8.93
CA THR A 15 36.73 7.44 9.79
C THR A 15 35.70 8.21 8.97
N LEU A 16 36.09 8.83 7.86
CA LEU A 16 35.18 9.56 6.98
C LEU A 16 34.07 8.66 6.44
N LEU A 17 34.42 7.45 6.00
CA LEU A 17 33.46 6.46 5.50
C LEU A 17 32.49 6.01 6.59
N ILE A 18 32.98 5.69 7.79
CA ILE A 18 32.15 5.29 8.93
C ILE A 18 31.22 6.44 9.35
N SER A 19 31.73 7.66 9.45
CA SER A 19 30.93 8.84 9.78
C SER A 19 29.87 9.11 8.72
N GLY A 20 30.21 8.98 7.43
CA GLY A 20 29.26 9.13 6.33
C GLY A 20 28.14 8.09 6.38
N LEU A 21 28.47 6.82 6.60
CA LEU A 21 27.48 5.75 6.77
C LEU A 21 26.61 5.98 8.01
N GLY A 22 27.21 6.40 9.13
CA GLY A 22 26.48 6.71 10.36
C GLY A 22 25.46 7.84 10.15
N LEU A 23 25.89 8.93 9.51
CA LEU A 23 25.02 10.07 9.19
C LEU A 23 23.88 9.64 8.26
N PHE A 24 24.17 8.88 7.21
CA PHE A 24 23.15 8.38 6.28
C PHE A 24 22.10 7.53 7.00
N ASN A 25 22.52 6.57 7.82
CA ASN A 25 21.59 5.70 8.56
C ASN A 25 20.75 6.49 9.56
N PHE A 26 21.35 7.43 10.28
CA PHE A 26 20.62 8.29 11.22
C PHE A 26 19.60 9.17 10.50
N SER A 27 19.99 9.83 9.40
CA SER A 27 19.07 10.63 8.59
C SER A 27 17.93 9.79 8.02
N TYR A 28 18.22 8.59 7.52
CA TYR A 28 17.20 7.66 7.03
C TYR A 28 16.22 7.26 8.14
N TYR A 29 16.74 6.92 9.33
CA TYR A 29 15.92 6.60 10.50
C TYR A 29 14.98 7.75 10.88
N VAL A 30 15.50 8.98 10.93
CA VAL A 30 14.69 10.17 11.24
C VAL A 30 13.61 10.37 10.18
N LEU A 31 13.97 10.34 8.90
CA LEU A 31 13.01 10.49 7.80
C LEU A 31 11.91 9.42 7.82
N LYS A 32 12.26 8.18 8.14
CA LYS A 32 11.30 7.07 8.27
C LYS A 32 10.32 7.28 9.41
N ASN A 33 10.80 7.68 10.59
CA ASN A 33 9.94 7.94 11.73
C ASN A 33 9.03 9.16 11.48
N LEU A 34 9.56 10.21 10.83
CA LEU A 34 8.75 11.34 10.39
C LEU A 34 7.67 10.92 9.38
N GLN A 35 7.99 10.03 8.44
CA GLN A 35 7.01 9.47 7.50
C GLN A 35 5.87 8.78 8.26
N ILE A 36 6.20 7.84 9.16
CA ILE A 36 5.23 7.08 9.97
C ILE A 36 4.36 8.01 10.83
N TYR A 37 4.98 9.00 11.47
CA TYR A 37 4.23 9.95 12.29
C TYR A 37 3.28 10.80 11.44
N SER A 38 3.78 11.30 10.31
CA SER A 38 2.99 12.13 9.38
C SER A 38 1.90 11.35 8.62
N SER A 39 1.97 10.01 8.65
CA SER A 39 1.04 9.10 8.00
C SER A 39 0.09 8.38 8.96
N ARG A 40 0.10 8.76 10.25
CA ARG A 40 -0.63 8.05 11.32
C ARG A 40 -2.12 7.88 11.00
N GLU A 41 -2.76 8.91 10.46
CA GLU A 41 -4.18 8.87 10.09
C GLU A 41 -4.44 7.88 8.94
N GLN A 42 -3.59 7.85 7.91
CA GLN A 42 -3.70 6.89 6.80
C GLN A 42 -3.49 5.44 7.26
N ARG A 43 -2.82 5.25 8.41
CA ARG A 43 -2.50 3.95 9.00
C ARG A 43 -3.52 3.52 10.05
N ASN A 44 -4.55 4.32 10.34
CA ASN A 44 -5.54 3.99 11.35
C ASN A 44 -6.46 2.86 10.86
N PRO A 45 -6.37 1.64 11.43
CA PRO A 45 -7.17 0.50 10.97
C PRO A 45 -8.67 0.70 11.23
N HIS A 46 -9.06 1.49 12.23
CA HIS A 46 -10.46 1.75 12.54
C HIS A 46 -11.20 2.40 11.39
N VAL A 47 -10.53 3.27 10.61
CA VAL A 47 -11.15 3.91 9.44
C VAL A 47 -11.57 2.87 8.39
N SER A 48 -10.71 1.88 8.13
CA SER A 48 -11.05 0.77 7.23
C SER A 48 -12.14 -0.13 7.80
N GLN A 49 -12.12 -0.40 9.11
CA GLN A 49 -13.12 -1.23 9.78
C GLN A 49 -14.50 -0.59 9.73
N ASP A 50 -14.59 0.69 10.06
CA ASP A 50 -15.84 1.44 10.05
C ASP A 50 -16.38 1.60 8.63
N PHE A 51 -15.51 1.91 7.66
CA PHE A 51 -15.88 1.95 6.24
C PHE A 51 -16.46 0.62 5.76
N ILE A 52 -15.83 -0.51 6.07
CA ILE A 52 -16.33 -1.83 5.68
C ILE A 52 -17.65 -2.15 6.38
N ARG A 53 -17.75 -1.90 7.69
CA ARG A 53 -18.96 -2.19 8.48
C ARG A 53 -20.17 -1.35 8.02
N GLN A 54 -19.94 -0.16 7.48
CA GLN A 54 -20.99 0.72 6.94
C GLN A 54 -21.47 0.31 5.54
N ASN A 55 -20.61 -0.31 4.72
CA ASN A 55 -20.87 -0.52 3.30
C ASN A 55 -21.00 -1.99 2.88
N ILE A 56 -20.53 -2.94 3.69
CA ILE A 56 -20.61 -4.38 3.41
C ILE A 56 -21.47 -5.04 4.50
N PRO A 57 -22.65 -5.59 4.14
CA PRO A 57 -23.47 -6.35 5.07
C PRO A 57 -22.74 -7.59 5.61
N ALA A 58 -23.02 -7.98 6.85
CA ALA A 58 -22.51 -9.23 7.42
C ALA A 58 -22.95 -10.45 6.59
N GLY A 59 -22.12 -11.49 6.55
CA GLY A 59 -22.36 -12.70 5.75
C GLY A 59 -22.02 -12.57 4.26
N SER A 60 -21.51 -11.42 3.81
CA SER A 60 -21.11 -11.23 2.42
C SER A 60 -19.83 -11.97 2.05
N PHE A 61 -19.67 -12.27 0.77
CA PHE A 61 -18.44 -12.83 0.20
C PHE A 61 -17.62 -11.71 -0.45
N VAL A 62 -16.40 -11.49 0.01
CA VAL A 62 -15.59 -10.32 -0.41
C VAL A 62 -14.26 -10.76 -1.01
N VAL A 63 -13.86 -10.12 -2.10
CA VAL A 63 -12.53 -10.27 -2.70
C VAL A 63 -11.77 -8.95 -2.58
N GLY A 64 -10.48 -8.99 -2.20
CA GLY A 64 -9.66 -7.78 -2.15
C GLY A 64 -8.19 -8.00 -1.81
N GLU A 65 -7.48 -6.92 -1.48
CA GLU A 65 -6.10 -7.00 -1.00
C GLU A 65 -5.99 -7.39 0.49
N PRO A 66 -4.87 -8.02 0.91
CA PRO A 66 -4.67 -8.46 2.29
C PRO A 66 -4.90 -7.40 3.37
N MET A 67 -4.72 -6.11 3.05
CA MET A 67 -4.90 -5.04 4.02
C MET A 67 -6.35 -4.94 4.57
N TYR A 68 -7.35 -5.45 3.86
CA TYR A 68 -8.75 -5.43 4.29
C TYR A 68 -9.22 -6.73 4.97
N TYR A 69 -8.37 -7.76 5.04
CA TYR A 69 -8.74 -9.07 5.59
C TYR A 69 -9.39 -8.95 6.98
N TYR A 70 -8.75 -8.24 7.90
CA TYR A 70 -9.28 -8.08 9.26
C TYR A 70 -10.54 -7.22 9.31
N ALA A 71 -10.64 -6.16 8.51
CA ALA A 71 -11.83 -5.31 8.47
C ALA A 71 -13.07 -6.09 8.00
N VAL A 72 -12.91 -6.92 6.96
CA VAL A 72 -13.99 -7.77 6.41
C VAL A 72 -14.38 -8.89 7.37
N THR A 73 -13.41 -9.64 7.89
CA THR A 73 -13.69 -10.77 8.78
C THR A 73 -14.29 -10.32 10.12
N GLN A 74 -13.84 -9.20 10.68
CA GLN A 74 -14.44 -8.62 11.89
C GLN A 74 -15.85 -8.06 11.64
N ALA A 75 -16.20 -7.70 10.40
CA ALA A 75 -17.56 -7.35 10.00
C ALA A 75 -18.45 -8.58 9.75
N GLY A 76 -17.96 -9.81 10.01
CA GLY A 76 -18.73 -11.04 9.86
C GLY A 76 -18.87 -11.51 8.41
N SER A 77 -17.98 -11.09 7.51
CA SER A 77 -17.97 -11.47 6.10
C SER A 77 -16.82 -12.42 5.76
N GLN A 78 -16.95 -13.19 4.68
CA GLN A 78 -15.89 -14.07 4.17
C GLN A 78 -14.96 -13.30 3.22
N PHE A 79 -13.69 -13.70 3.18
CA PHE A 79 -12.67 -12.99 2.40
C PHE A 79 -11.81 -13.93 1.55
N GLN A 80 -11.57 -13.56 0.30
CA GLN A 80 -10.52 -14.14 -0.54
C GLN A 80 -9.59 -13.06 -1.12
N PHE A 81 -8.33 -13.43 -1.32
CA PHE A 81 -7.31 -12.54 -1.83
C PHE A 81 -7.42 -12.40 -3.35
N MET A 82 -7.50 -11.18 -3.86
CA MET A 82 -7.62 -10.89 -5.29
C MET A 82 -6.40 -11.33 -6.12
N ASP A 83 -5.20 -11.27 -5.52
CA ASP A 83 -3.93 -11.47 -6.26
C ASP A 83 -3.02 -12.55 -5.68
N TRP A 84 -3.54 -13.45 -4.85
CA TRP A 84 -2.76 -14.56 -4.29
C TRP A 84 -3.28 -15.89 -4.77
N TYR A 85 -2.35 -16.82 -5.02
CA TYR A 85 -2.58 -18.20 -5.45
C TYR A 85 -3.18 -18.34 -6.87
N ALA A 86 -2.82 -19.43 -7.56
CA ALA A 86 -3.25 -19.74 -8.92
C ALA A 86 -2.94 -18.66 -9.98
N ASP A 87 -3.17 -19.03 -11.24
CA ASP A 87 -3.13 -18.09 -12.36
C ASP A 87 -4.31 -17.13 -12.32
N LEU A 88 -4.16 -15.94 -12.88
CA LEU A 88 -5.13 -14.85 -12.81
C LEU A 88 -6.52 -15.29 -13.31
N GLU A 89 -6.56 -15.93 -14.47
CA GLU A 89 -7.77 -16.38 -15.14
C GLU A 89 -8.50 -17.42 -14.28
N VAL A 90 -7.78 -18.43 -13.81
CA VAL A 90 -8.34 -19.49 -12.95
C VAL A 90 -8.81 -18.93 -11.61
N ARG A 91 -8.06 -17.99 -11.03
CA ARG A 91 -8.40 -17.37 -9.75
C ARG A 91 -9.66 -16.53 -9.84
N GLU A 92 -9.73 -15.62 -10.81
CA GLU A 92 -10.91 -14.78 -11.02
C GLU A 92 -12.15 -15.65 -11.26
N GLN A 93 -12.04 -16.65 -12.14
CA GLN A 93 -13.16 -17.52 -12.46
C GLN A 93 -13.66 -18.25 -11.21
N ARG A 94 -12.76 -18.84 -10.42
CA ARG A 94 -13.13 -19.53 -9.17
C ARG A 94 -13.74 -18.57 -8.15
N GLN A 95 -13.21 -17.36 -8.06
CA GLN A 95 -13.77 -16.35 -7.15
C GLN A 95 -15.17 -15.93 -7.56
N ARG A 96 -15.40 -15.72 -8.87
CA ARG A 96 -16.69 -15.28 -9.41
C ARG A 96 -17.74 -16.41 -9.42
N GLU A 97 -17.35 -17.63 -9.75
CA GLU A 97 -18.28 -18.74 -10.02
C GLU A 97 -18.44 -19.70 -8.84
N LEU A 98 -17.38 -19.95 -8.07
CA LEU A 98 -17.41 -20.91 -6.95
C LEU A 98 -17.53 -20.23 -5.59
N PHE A 99 -16.70 -19.21 -5.36
CA PHE A 99 -16.80 -18.39 -4.14
C PHE A 99 -17.95 -17.39 -4.22
N ASP A 100 -18.44 -17.12 -5.43
CA ASP A 100 -19.63 -16.30 -5.72
C ASP A 100 -19.60 -14.93 -5.02
N TYR A 101 -18.46 -14.24 -5.03
CA TYR A 101 -18.28 -13.00 -4.27
C TYR A 101 -19.35 -11.94 -4.55
N ASP A 102 -19.76 -11.21 -3.52
CA ASP A 102 -20.72 -10.11 -3.61
C ASP A 102 -20.01 -8.75 -3.78
N TYR A 103 -18.83 -8.60 -3.18
CA TYR A 103 -18.09 -7.33 -3.17
C TYR A 103 -16.63 -7.50 -3.59
N LEU A 104 -16.12 -6.45 -4.23
CA LEU A 104 -14.73 -6.32 -4.65
C LEU A 104 -14.13 -5.05 -4.05
N ILE A 105 -13.03 -5.19 -3.30
CA ILE A 105 -12.27 -4.05 -2.76
C ILE A 105 -11.02 -3.86 -3.60
N ILE A 106 -10.90 -2.72 -4.27
CA ILE A 106 -9.71 -2.32 -5.03
C ILE A 106 -9.05 -1.15 -4.32
N THR A 107 -7.82 -1.33 -3.86
CA THR A 107 -7.08 -0.26 -3.18
C THR A 107 -6.34 0.62 -4.18
N ASP A 108 -6.10 1.88 -3.83
CA ASP A 108 -5.29 2.78 -4.65
C ASP A 108 -3.82 2.27 -4.77
N HIS A 109 -3.35 1.53 -3.76
CA HIS A 109 -2.05 0.86 -3.81
C HIS A 109 -2.02 -0.22 -4.91
N MET A 110 -3.04 -1.06 -4.99
CA MET A 110 -3.15 -2.09 -6.02
C MET A 110 -3.31 -1.48 -7.41
N LEU A 111 -4.10 -0.42 -7.55
CA LEU A 111 -4.26 0.34 -8.80
C LEU A 111 -2.92 0.84 -9.34
N SER A 112 -1.98 1.19 -8.46
CA SER A 112 -0.66 1.64 -8.87
C SER A 112 0.28 0.48 -9.28
N ARG A 113 0.17 -0.70 -8.65
CA ARG A 113 1.14 -1.80 -8.80
C ARG A 113 0.70 -2.91 -9.73
N ASN A 114 -0.59 -3.23 -9.77
CA ASN A 114 -1.11 -4.38 -10.50
C ASN A 114 -2.38 -4.06 -11.30
N LYS A 115 -2.23 -3.12 -12.25
CA LYS A 115 -3.31 -2.71 -13.17
C LYS A 115 -3.88 -3.87 -13.97
N ARG A 116 -3.05 -4.87 -14.32
CA ARG A 116 -3.47 -6.03 -15.13
C ARG A 116 -4.53 -6.85 -14.40
N VAL A 117 -4.30 -7.17 -13.13
CA VAL A 117 -5.25 -7.95 -12.33
C VAL A 117 -6.57 -7.19 -12.17
N ILE A 118 -6.51 -5.92 -11.81
CA ILE A 118 -7.71 -5.09 -11.63
C ILE A 118 -8.52 -5.02 -12.94
N HIS A 119 -7.85 -4.72 -14.05
CA HIS A 119 -8.52 -4.66 -15.35
C HIS A 119 -9.22 -5.97 -15.69
N TYR A 120 -8.57 -7.10 -15.41
CA TYR A 120 -9.15 -8.42 -15.64
C TYR A 120 -10.44 -8.64 -14.84
N TYR A 121 -10.45 -8.35 -13.53
CA TYR A 121 -11.67 -8.47 -12.71
C TYR A 121 -12.79 -7.54 -13.20
N LEU A 122 -12.46 -6.30 -13.56
CA LEU A 122 -13.43 -5.32 -14.05
C LEU A 122 -14.05 -5.71 -15.41
N GLN A 123 -13.37 -6.53 -16.21
CA GLN A 123 -13.88 -7.00 -17.51
C GLN A 123 -14.78 -8.24 -17.41
N HIS A 124 -14.58 -9.09 -16.40
CA HIS A 124 -15.25 -10.40 -16.31
C HIS A 124 -16.46 -10.40 -15.36
N ALA A 125 -16.68 -9.32 -14.62
CA ALA A 125 -17.84 -9.15 -13.74
C ALA A 125 -18.54 -7.82 -14.00
N LYS A 126 -19.87 -7.82 -13.91
CA LYS A 126 -20.66 -6.58 -13.83
C LYS A 126 -20.51 -6.00 -12.43
N LEU A 127 -19.76 -4.92 -12.31
CA LEU A 127 -19.42 -4.29 -11.04
C LEU A 127 -19.92 -2.85 -11.01
N GLU A 128 -20.60 -2.50 -9.93
CA GLU A 128 -21.05 -1.14 -9.66
C GLU A 128 -20.22 -0.57 -8.50
N GLU A 129 -19.61 0.60 -8.72
CA GLU A 129 -18.95 1.33 -7.63
C GLU A 129 -20.01 1.85 -6.65
N ILE A 130 -19.92 1.44 -5.38
CA ILE A 130 -20.90 1.81 -4.36
C ILE A 130 -20.34 2.75 -3.29
N ALA A 131 -19.02 2.75 -3.10
CA ALA A 131 -18.37 3.62 -2.12
C ALA A 131 -16.88 3.79 -2.43
N ARG A 132 -16.32 4.92 -2.00
CA ARG A 132 -14.88 5.20 -2.05
C ARG A 132 -14.40 5.71 -0.69
N LEU A 133 -13.33 5.12 -0.18
CA LEU A 133 -12.59 5.64 0.96
C LEU A 133 -11.36 6.37 0.42
N GLU A 134 -11.27 7.67 0.69
CA GLU A 134 -10.12 8.49 0.31
C GLU A 134 -9.43 9.06 1.54
N LEU A 135 -8.15 8.72 1.71
CA LEU A 135 -7.32 9.18 2.82
C LEU A 135 -6.20 10.06 2.27
N PRO A 136 -6.41 11.39 2.19
CA PRO A 136 -5.44 12.28 1.57
C PRO A 136 -4.13 12.29 2.33
N GLN A 137 -3.02 12.42 1.60
CA GLN A 137 -1.70 12.64 2.22
C GLN A 137 -1.61 14.04 2.81
N SER A 138 -0.98 14.16 3.99
CA SER A 138 -0.52 15.46 4.47
C SER A 138 0.53 16.03 3.50
N ALA A 139 0.58 17.36 3.36
CA ALA A 139 1.53 18.03 2.45
C ALA A 139 2.99 17.63 2.74
N PHE A 140 3.31 17.39 4.01
CA PHE A 140 4.60 16.92 4.46
C PHE A 140 4.89 15.47 4.03
N ASN A 141 3.95 14.55 4.27
CA ASN A 141 4.08 13.15 3.83
C ASN A 141 4.19 13.06 2.30
N LYS A 142 3.45 13.89 1.57
CA LYS A 142 3.57 13.98 0.11
C LYS A 142 5.00 14.33 -0.32
N LYS A 143 5.58 15.40 0.25
CA LYS A 143 6.99 15.79 -0.02
C LYS A 143 7.99 14.68 0.30
N ILE A 144 7.85 14.06 1.47
CA ILE A 144 8.71 12.96 1.93
C ILE A 144 8.59 11.74 0.99
N SER A 145 7.38 11.34 0.64
CA SER A 145 7.14 10.18 -0.24
C SER A 145 7.58 10.39 -1.69
N THR A 146 7.72 11.65 -2.13
CA THR A 146 8.27 12.00 -3.45
C THR A 146 9.79 12.21 -3.43
N PHE A 147 10.42 12.20 -2.26
CA PHE A 147 11.86 12.43 -2.16
C PHE A 147 12.63 11.28 -2.80
N SER A 148 13.50 11.63 -3.75
CA SER A 148 14.36 10.68 -4.45
C SER A 148 15.81 11.16 -4.40
N LEU A 149 16.72 10.22 -4.27
CA LEU A 149 18.15 10.46 -4.41
C LEU A 149 18.61 9.75 -5.67
N LEU A 150 19.19 10.50 -6.61
CA LEU A 150 19.63 9.96 -7.91
C LEU A 150 18.51 9.25 -8.69
N GLY A 151 17.26 9.74 -8.57
CA GLY A 151 16.08 9.15 -9.22
C GLY A 151 15.53 7.90 -8.53
N ILE A 152 16.14 7.46 -7.43
CA ILE A 152 15.68 6.31 -6.65
C ILE A 152 14.83 6.82 -5.47
N PRO A 153 13.56 6.41 -5.35
CA PRO A 153 12.75 6.72 -4.17
C PRO A 153 13.40 6.12 -2.93
N ILE A 154 13.69 6.96 -1.92
CA ILE A 154 14.38 6.50 -0.71
C ILE A 154 13.40 5.82 0.25
N LEU A 155 12.13 6.19 0.17
CA LEU A 155 11.07 5.76 1.08
C LEU A 155 10.00 4.96 0.33
N SER A 156 9.33 4.06 1.06
CA SER A 156 8.28 3.22 0.49
C SER A 156 7.04 4.05 0.16
N ASN A 157 6.38 3.70 -0.96
CA ASN A 157 5.12 4.27 -1.39
C ASN A 157 3.89 3.62 -0.73
N THR A 158 4.06 2.58 0.10
CA THR A 158 2.93 1.92 0.77
C THR A 158 2.13 2.90 1.64
N GLU A 159 2.81 3.88 2.24
CA GLU A 159 2.16 4.90 3.09
C GLU A 159 1.51 6.04 2.29
N ARG A 160 1.62 6.03 0.95
CA ARG A 160 0.98 7.05 0.12
C ARG A 160 -0.52 6.91 0.10
N TYR A 161 -0.99 5.67 0.02
CA TYR A 161 -2.40 5.37 -0.23
C TYR A 161 -3.13 4.97 1.06
N GLY A 162 -2.42 4.45 2.06
CA GLY A 162 -3.04 3.97 3.29
C GLY A 162 -4.12 2.92 2.99
N TYR A 163 -5.27 3.05 3.67
CA TYR A 163 -6.51 2.33 3.37
C TYR A 163 -7.40 3.07 2.35
N SER A 164 -6.85 3.83 1.39
CA SER A 164 -7.69 4.37 0.30
C SER A 164 -8.11 3.24 -0.65
N CYS A 165 -9.41 3.13 -0.92
CA CYS A 165 -9.96 2.10 -1.80
C CYS A 165 -11.26 2.51 -2.47
N THR A 166 -11.58 1.84 -3.57
CA THR A 166 -12.92 1.78 -4.14
C THR A 166 -13.56 0.44 -3.82
N LEU A 167 -14.81 0.47 -3.37
CA LEU A 167 -15.66 -0.68 -3.13
C LEU A 167 -16.64 -0.85 -4.28
N TYR A 168 -16.63 -2.03 -4.88
CA TYR A 168 -17.58 -2.42 -5.91
C TYR A 168 -18.51 -3.51 -5.40
N LYS A 169 -19.77 -3.46 -5.84
CA LYS A 169 -20.75 -4.52 -5.68
C LYS A 169 -20.92 -5.26 -7.01
N ARG A 170 -20.94 -6.59 -6.97
CA ARG A 170 -21.22 -7.41 -8.16
C ARG A 170 -22.72 -7.50 -8.41
N ILE A 171 -23.12 -7.26 -9.66
CA ILE A 171 -24.49 -7.45 -10.15
C ILE A 171 -24.58 -8.86 -10.72
N LYS A 172 -25.42 -9.70 -10.10
CA LYS A 172 -25.66 -11.10 -10.51
C LYS A 172 -26.76 -11.17 -11.57
#